data_AF-A0A1V5NYH4-F1
#
_entry.id   AF-A0A1V5NYH4-F1
#
_cell.length_a   1.000
_cell.length_b   1.000
_cell.length_c   1.000
_cell.angle_alpha   90.00
_cell.angle_beta   90.00
_cell.angle_gamma   90.00
#
_symmetry.space_group_name_H-M   'P 1'
#
loop_
_entity.id
_entity.type
_entity.pdbx_description
1 polymer ?
#
loop_
_entity_poly.entity_id
_entity_poly.type
_entity_poly.pdbx_seq_one_letter_code
_entity_poly.pdbx_strand_id
1 'polypeptide(L)'
;MNHTTSTLTGTPITSKALPTLLGSVDLNPAVDETTELSALNSGRTLNKGANLGVIRITDKAGNFRAIDLRGAKTIKDVLDKINDRTNGIGVEARINANRNGIDIVDKTGGSGWLEVIDIGSSAAADLGIFGKTIETQIRGADIDPAVTASTKIDLLRVNEGGVPLGKVYVQSGDYSGTIDLTGVKTVGELMEKLSTTDSNFNMAAWVDSDGKRLNITNTKGQAYIKVRDLGETATASSLGLGGSRSIFETLVDLRDNLYRNDSKAISEESIKVIQEDIERVLKVHAEVGSRINRLDYAKEKAETINLNLSKMLSEVEDIDMTEAITRMTQYETAFQAALQTGAKLLQTTLMDFLS
;
A
#
# COMPACT_ATOMS: atom_id res chain seq x y z
N MET A 1 -41.07 12.05 47.67
CA MET A 1 -40.83 12.87 46.47
C MET A 1 -41.07 11.95 45.28
N ASN A 2 -42.15 12.19 44.52
CA ASN A 2 -42.49 11.39 43.34
C ASN A 2 -41.57 11.79 42.18
N HIS A 3 -40.77 10.85 41.67
CA HIS A 3 -40.12 11.01 40.37
C HIS A 3 -41.17 10.74 39.29
N THR A 4 -41.73 11.79 38.71
CA THR A 4 -42.46 11.68 37.45
C THR A 4 -41.44 11.48 36.33
N THR A 5 -41.39 10.27 35.77
CA THR A 5 -40.75 9.99 34.49
C THR A 5 -41.49 10.78 33.41
N SER A 6 -40.91 11.90 32.99
CA SER A 6 -41.40 12.67 31.84
C SER A 6 -41.12 11.87 30.57
N THR A 7 -42.09 11.07 30.13
CA THR A 7 -42.10 10.52 28.76
C THR A 7 -42.26 11.67 27.78
N LEU A 8 -41.26 11.89 26.91
CA LEU A 8 -41.41 12.76 25.75
C LEU A 8 -42.43 12.11 24.79
N THR A 9 -43.70 12.46 24.91
CA THR A 9 -44.71 12.16 23.89
C THR A 9 -44.64 13.24 22.81
N GLY A 10 -43.65 13.11 21.93
CA GLY A 10 -43.50 13.92 20.71
C GLY A 10 -43.81 13.11 19.46
N THR A 11 -44.17 13.80 18.37
CA THR A 11 -44.23 13.26 17.01
C THR A 11 -43.03 12.35 16.70
N PRO A 12 -43.16 11.32 15.84
CA PRO A 12 -42.03 10.48 15.43
C PRO A 12 -40.83 11.35 15.04
N ILE A 13 -39.67 11.10 15.64
CA ILE A 13 -38.44 11.76 15.23
C ILE A 13 -38.12 11.24 13.82
N THR A 14 -38.50 12.00 12.81
CA THR A 14 -38.05 11.78 11.44
C THR A 14 -36.68 12.43 11.31
N SER A 15 -35.61 11.67 11.57
CA SER A 15 -34.25 12.11 11.25
C SER A 15 -34.06 12.03 9.74
N LYS A 16 -34.09 13.17 9.05
CA LYS A 16 -33.66 13.22 7.66
C LYS A 16 -32.14 13.06 7.62
N ALA A 17 -31.65 12.05 6.91
CA ALA A 17 -30.21 11.89 6.70
C ALA A 17 -29.68 13.12 5.94
N LEU A 18 -28.60 13.70 6.46
CA LEU A 18 -27.94 14.83 5.82
C LEU A 18 -27.05 14.33 4.67
N PRO A 19 -26.97 15.07 3.54
CA PRO A 19 -26.05 14.75 2.46
C PRO A 19 -24.61 14.72 2.96
N THR A 20 -24.00 13.54 2.88
CA THR A 20 -22.69 13.22 3.48
C THR A 20 -21.74 12.70 2.42
N LEU A 21 -20.54 13.26 2.38
CA LEU A 21 -19.36 12.74 1.71
C LEU A 21 -18.60 11.88 2.71
N LEU A 22 -18.63 10.57 2.48
CA LEU A 22 -17.85 9.63 3.27
C LEU A 22 -16.42 9.58 2.73
N GLY A 23 -15.45 9.63 3.65
CA GLY A 23 -14.05 9.42 3.32
C GLY A 23 -13.83 8.05 2.69
N SER A 24 -13.02 8.01 1.63
CA SER A 24 -12.72 6.80 0.87
C SER A 24 -11.40 6.13 1.23
N VAL A 25 -10.54 6.82 1.99
CA VAL A 25 -9.17 6.41 2.30
C VAL A 25 -9.00 6.21 3.82
N ASP A 26 -8.28 5.17 4.20
CA ASP A 26 -7.74 5.02 5.56
C ASP A 26 -6.53 5.95 5.71
N LEU A 27 -6.63 6.91 6.64
CA LEU A 27 -5.60 7.91 6.85
C LEU A 27 -4.37 7.36 7.61
N ASN A 28 -4.50 6.16 8.20
CA ASN A 28 -3.45 5.36 8.83
C ASN A 28 -2.29 6.21 9.42
N PRO A 29 -2.53 6.89 10.56
CA PRO A 29 -1.52 7.74 11.15
C PRO A 29 -0.29 6.96 11.60
N ALA A 30 0.87 7.56 11.39
CA ALA A 30 2.13 7.08 11.95
C ALA A 30 2.15 7.29 13.47
N VAL A 31 2.89 6.41 14.13
CA VAL A 31 3.18 6.46 15.55
C VAL A 31 4.28 7.49 15.82
N ASP A 32 4.07 8.29 16.86
CA ASP A 32 5.06 9.18 17.47
C ASP A 32 4.97 9.11 19.00
N GLU A 33 5.89 9.79 19.69
CA GLU A 33 5.93 9.82 21.15
C GLU A 33 4.66 10.39 21.80
N THR A 34 3.90 11.23 21.08
CA THR A 34 2.67 11.86 21.55
C THR A 34 1.42 11.04 21.28
N THR A 35 1.54 9.94 20.52
CA THR A 35 0.41 9.07 20.17
C THR A 35 -0.20 8.47 21.43
N GLU A 36 -1.51 8.64 21.60
CA GLU A 36 -2.25 8.17 22.76
C GLU A 36 -2.50 6.66 22.71
N LEU A 37 -2.31 5.98 23.84
CA LEU A 37 -2.50 4.53 23.95
C LEU A 37 -3.96 4.11 23.82
N SER A 38 -4.89 5.01 24.13
CA SER A 38 -6.33 4.82 23.93
C SER A 38 -6.74 4.84 22.46
N ALA A 39 -5.94 5.44 21.58
CA ALA A 39 -6.22 5.51 20.15
C ALA A 39 -5.74 4.28 19.37
N LEU A 40 -4.92 3.42 19.97
CA LEU A 40 -4.33 2.27 19.28
C LEU A 40 -5.37 1.23 18.86
N ASN A 41 -4.97 0.33 17.96
CA ASN A 41 -5.73 -0.82 17.51
C ASN A 41 -7.13 -0.43 16.97
N SER A 42 -7.19 0.65 16.19
CA SER A 42 -8.44 1.26 15.72
C SER A 42 -9.28 0.32 14.86
N GLY A 43 -8.64 -0.60 14.12
CA GLY A 43 -9.28 -1.64 13.34
C GLY A 43 -9.98 -2.74 14.15
N ARG A 44 -9.84 -2.77 15.48
CA ARG A 44 -10.57 -3.72 16.33
C ARG A 44 -11.99 -3.24 16.59
N THR A 45 -12.95 -4.16 16.48
CA THR A 45 -14.37 -3.87 16.76
C THR A 45 -14.68 -3.77 18.25
N LEU A 46 -13.88 -4.42 19.11
CA LEU A 46 -13.97 -4.39 20.57
C LEU A 46 -12.58 -4.15 21.16
N ASN A 47 -12.53 -3.51 22.34
CA ASN A 47 -11.29 -3.24 23.08
C ASN A 47 -10.26 -2.45 22.25
N LYS A 48 -10.70 -1.33 21.65
CA LYS A 48 -9.80 -0.32 21.07
C LYS A 48 -8.89 0.26 22.17
N GLY A 49 -7.70 0.66 21.77
CA GLY A 49 -6.62 1.08 22.65
C GLY A 49 -5.74 -0.08 23.13
N ALA A 50 -4.90 0.19 24.11
CA ALA A 50 -4.08 -0.81 24.78
C ALA A 50 -4.59 -1.09 26.20
N ASN A 51 -4.83 -2.36 26.51
CA ASN A 51 -5.21 -2.79 27.86
C ASN A 51 -3.95 -2.94 28.72
N LEU A 52 -3.56 -1.81 29.32
CA LEU A 52 -2.32 -1.70 30.08
C LEU A 52 -2.32 -2.55 31.35
N GLY A 53 -1.20 -3.22 31.58
CA GLY A 53 -0.94 -4.03 32.76
C GLY A 53 0.55 -4.20 32.97
N VAL A 54 0.94 -5.37 33.46
CA VAL A 54 2.35 -5.68 33.69
C VAL A 54 2.83 -6.59 32.56
N ILE A 55 3.98 -6.25 31.98
CA ILE A 55 4.65 -7.10 31.01
C ILE A 55 5.94 -7.64 31.62
N ARG A 56 6.36 -8.85 31.26
CA ARG A 56 7.71 -9.34 31.57
C ARG A 56 8.55 -9.25 30.32
N ILE A 57 9.70 -8.59 30.43
CA ILE A 57 10.74 -8.60 29.39
C ILE A 57 11.92 -9.40 29.91
N THR A 58 12.42 -10.32 29.10
CA THR A 58 13.64 -11.10 29.32
C THR A 58 14.65 -10.75 28.24
N ASP A 59 15.84 -10.28 28.63
CA ASP A 59 16.94 -10.00 27.72
C ASP A 59 17.69 -11.28 27.33
N LYS A 60 18.56 -11.20 26.32
CA LYS A 60 19.29 -12.37 25.83
C LYS A 60 20.38 -12.85 26.79
N ALA A 61 20.78 -12.05 27.79
CA ALA A 61 21.65 -12.48 28.88
C ALA A 61 20.90 -13.29 29.95
N GLY A 62 19.57 -13.36 29.87
CA GLY A 62 18.71 -14.10 30.78
C GLY A 62 18.20 -13.28 31.97
N ASN A 63 18.49 -11.98 32.02
CA ASN A 63 17.88 -11.11 33.03
C ASN A 63 16.45 -10.80 32.62
N PHE A 64 15.55 -10.73 33.59
CA PHE A 64 14.16 -10.38 33.33
C PHE A 64 13.63 -9.36 34.32
N ARG A 65 12.67 -8.57 33.87
CA ARG A 65 11.95 -7.62 34.71
C ARG A 65 10.47 -7.59 34.37
N ALA A 66 9.64 -7.53 35.41
CA ALA A 66 8.24 -7.18 35.29
C ALA A 66 8.12 -5.65 35.29
N ILE A 67 7.62 -5.09 34.20
CA ILE A 67 7.47 -3.65 33.99
C ILE A 67 5.98 -3.31 34.04
N ASP A 68 5.62 -2.41 34.94
CA ASP A 68 4.25 -1.94 35.11
C ASP A 68 3.95 -0.80 34.16
N LEU A 69 3.15 -1.07 33.14
CA LEU A 69 2.72 -0.08 32.14
C LEU A 69 1.46 0.67 32.57
N ARG A 70 0.83 0.33 33.70
CA ARG A 70 -0.36 1.05 34.18
C ARG A 70 -0.05 2.53 34.40
N GLY A 71 -1.04 3.36 34.09
CA GLY A 71 -0.96 4.82 34.19
C GLY A 71 -0.24 5.50 33.03
N ALA A 72 0.37 4.75 32.09
CA ALA A 72 0.85 5.31 30.84
C ALA A 72 -0.31 5.83 29.99
N LYS A 73 -0.11 6.95 29.30
CA LYS A 73 -1.10 7.59 28.42
C LYS A 73 -0.64 7.63 26.98
N THR A 74 0.66 7.75 26.74
CA THR A 74 1.23 7.85 25.39
C THR A 74 2.30 6.81 25.13
N ILE A 75 2.71 6.68 23.87
CA ILE A 75 3.84 5.86 23.45
C ILE A 75 5.11 6.26 24.21
N LYS A 76 5.34 7.56 24.44
CA LYS A 76 6.47 8.03 25.23
C LYS A 76 6.52 7.40 26.63
N ASP A 77 5.38 7.34 27.33
CA ASP A 77 5.34 6.77 28.67
C ASP A 77 5.73 5.28 28.67
N VAL A 78 5.33 4.53 27.63
CA VAL A 78 5.70 3.12 27.44
C VAL A 78 7.19 2.99 27.18
N LEU A 79 7.73 3.80 26.26
CA LEU A 79 9.16 3.79 25.95
C LEU A 79 10.00 4.14 27.18
N ASP A 80 9.62 5.18 27.93
CA ASP A 80 10.32 5.62 29.14
C ASP A 80 10.30 4.51 30.21
N LYS A 81 9.14 3.87 30.43
CA LYS A 81 9.01 2.78 31.42
C LYS A 81 9.84 1.55 31.06
N ILE A 82 9.93 1.19 29.76
CA ILE A 82 10.74 0.04 29.33
C ILE A 82 12.23 0.39 29.38
N ASN A 83 12.61 1.58 28.93
CA ASN A 83 13.99 2.04 28.84
C ASN A 83 14.57 2.54 30.17
N ASP A 84 13.80 2.52 31.25
CA ASP A 84 14.28 2.88 32.58
C ASP A 84 15.48 1.99 32.97
N ARG A 85 16.64 2.64 33.17
CA ARG A 85 17.90 2.00 33.55
C ARG A 85 17.79 1.22 34.87
N THR A 86 16.83 1.56 35.73
CA THR A 86 16.60 0.86 37.01
C THR A 86 15.92 -0.51 36.85
N ASN A 87 15.45 -0.84 35.63
CA ASN A 87 14.87 -2.15 35.33
C ASN A 87 15.89 -3.29 35.38
N GLY A 88 17.19 -3.00 35.20
CA GLY A 88 18.26 -4.00 35.28
C GLY A 88 18.26 -5.03 34.15
N ILE A 89 17.61 -4.73 33.04
CA ILE A 89 17.60 -5.52 31.80
C ILE A 89 18.29 -4.73 30.68
N GLY A 90 19.02 -5.40 29.80
CA GLY A 90 19.74 -4.75 28.70
C GLY A 90 18.91 -4.67 27.42
N VAL A 91 17.79 -3.94 27.43
CA VAL A 91 16.94 -3.72 26.25
C VAL A 91 16.73 -2.24 25.94
N GLU A 92 16.40 -1.94 24.69
CA GLU A 92 15.94 -0.63 24.21
C GLU A 92 14.61 -0.82 23.47
N ALA A 93 13.54 -0.21 23.97
CA ALA A 93 12.30 0.00 23.24
C ALA A 93 12.40 1.28 22.39
N ARG A 94 12.00 1.22 21.13
CA ARG A 94 11.97 2.38 20.22
C ARG A 94 10.85 2.26 19.21
N ILE A 95 10.38 3.38 18.67
CA ILE A 95 9.46 3.36 17.52
C ILE A 95 10.20 2.73 16.33
N ASN A 96 9.52 1.82 15.63
CA ASN A 96 10.11 1.11 14.50
C ASN A 96 10.34 2.05 13.29
N ALA A 97 11.17 1.62 12.34
CA ALA A 97 11.52 2.44 11.17
C ALA A 97 10.31 2.81 10.29
N ASN A 98 9.30 1.93 10.22
CA ASN A 98 8.07 2.16 9.48
C ASN A 98 7.09 3.10 10.20
N ARG A 99 7.42 3.50 11.44
CA ARG A 99 6.60 4.31 12.32
C ARG A 99 5.18 3.79 12.52
N ASN A 100 5.00 2.48 12.57
CA ASN A 100 3.70 1.85 12.80
C ASN A 100 3.67 0.94 14.05
N GLY A 101 4.78 0.82 14.78
CA GLY A 101 4.87 -0.03 15.96
C GLY A 101 6.11 0.26 16.81
N ILE A 102 6.34 -0.58 17.82
CA ILE A 102 7.47 -0.47 18.76
C ILE A 102 8.39 -1.69 18.58
N ASP A 103 9.67 -1.46 18.37
CA ASP A 103 10.69 -2.51 18.40
C ASP A 103 11.28 -2.64 19.81
N ILE A 104 11.56 -3.87 20.23
CA ILE A 104 12.36 -4.16 21.43
C ILE A 104 13.70 -4.73 20.97
N VAL A 105 14.79 -4.07 21.32
CA VAL A 105 16.15 -4.40 20.87
C VAL A 105 17.00 -4.79 22.06
N ASP A 106 17.60 -5.98 22.02
CA ASP A 106 18.59 -6.40 23.02
C ASP A 106 19.92 -5.66 22.83
N LYS A 107 20.55 -5.28 23.94
CA LYS A 107 21.86 -4.59 24.01
C LYS A 107 22.90 -5.39 24.78
N THR A 108 22.57 -6.60 25.24
CA THR A 108 23.46 -7.42 26.06
C THR A 108 24.43 -8.25 25.22
N GLY A 109 24.02 -8.63 24.00
CA GLY A 109 24.79 -9.55 23.16
C GLY A 109 24.79 -11.00 23.68
N GLY A 110 23.91 -11.33 24.62
CA GLY A 110 23.75 -12.69 25.12
C GLY A 110 23.24 -13.66 24.05
N SER A 111 23.43 -14.96 24.28
CA SER A 111 23.01 -16.04 23.36
C SER A 111 21.60 -16.58 23.64
N GLY A 112 20.94 -16.10 24.69
CA GLY A 112 19.60 -16.50 25.08
C GLY A 112 18.50 -15.91 24.21
N TRP A 113 17.26 -16.08 24.66
CA TRP A 113 16.06 -15.59 23.98
C TRP A 113 15.73 -14.17 24.44
N LEU A 114 15.40 -13.29 23.50
CA LEU A 114 14.68 -12.06 23.80
C LEU A 114 13.19 -12.42 23.86
N GLU A 115 12.54 -12.15 24.99
CA GLU A 115 11.13 -12.52 25.21
C GLU A 115 10.37 -11.39 25.88
N VAL A 116 9.17 -11.10 25.37
CA VAL A 116 8.20 -10.19 25.97
C VAL A 116 6.87 -10.94 26.10
N ILE A 117 6.36 -11.02 27.32
CA ILE A 117 5.06 -11.65 27.62
C ILE A 117 4.18 -10.74 28.47
N ASP A 118 2.88 -10.97 28.38
CA ASP A 118 1.89 -10.35 29.27
C ASP A 118 1.80 -11.07 30.62
N ILE A 119 1.60 -10.30 31.70
CA ILE A 119 1.27 -10.81 33.03
C ILE A 119 -0.11 -10.30 33.43
N GLY A 120 -1.15 -11.11 33.17
CA GLY A 120 -2.53 -10.79 33.56
C GLY A 120 -3.20 -9.67 32.76
N SER A 121 -2.59 -9.23 31.64
CA SER A 121 -3.13 -8.22 30.70
C SER A 121 -2.96 -8.67 29.24
N SER A 122 -3.27 -7.78 28.29
CA SER A 122 -2.91 -7.91 26.87
C SER A 122 -1.99 -6.77 26.39
N ALA A 123 -1.38 -6.03 27.32
CA ALA A 123 -0.56 -4.86 27.03
C ALA A 123 0.55 -5.13 25.99
N ALA A 124 1.31 -6.22 26.12
CA ALA A 124 2.36 -6.54 25.16
C ALA A 124 1.78 -6.87 23.78
N ALA A 125 0.67 -7.60 23.73
CA ALA A 125 -0.01 -7.91 22.48
C ALA A 125 -0.61 -6.66 21.82
N ASP A 126 -1.23 -5.78 22.60
CA ASP A 126 -1.87 -4.54 22.14
C ASP A 126 -0.87 -3.48 21.68
N LEU A 127 0.35 -3.52 22.21
CA LEU A 127 1.49 -2.71 21.77
C LEU A 127 2.28 -3.36 20.63
N GLY A 128 1.87 -4.54 20.16
CA GLY A 128 2.52 -5.24 19.06
C GLY A 128 3.90 -5.82 19.40
N ILE A 129 4.27 -5.91 20.68
CA ILE A 129 5.60 -6.33 21.16
C ILE A 129 5.62 -7.72 21.81
N PHE A 130 4.48 -8.38 21.97
CA PHE A 130 4.41 -9.74 22.48
C PHE A 130 5.16 -10.71 21.55
N GLY A 131 6.09 -11.47 22.09
CA GLY A 131 6.83 -12.44 21.30
C GLY A 131 8.11 -12.95 21.93
N LYS A 132 8.73 -13.91 21.25
CA LYS A 132 9.98 -14.55 21.65
C LYS A 132 10.84 -14.78 20.42
N THR A 133 12.13 -14.44 20.49
CA THR A 133 13.05 -14.57 19.34
C THR A 133 14.49 -14.88 19.77
N ILE A 134 15.22 -15.57 18.89
CA ILE A 134 16.68 -15.72 18.98
C ILE A 134 17.42 -14.55 18.31
N GLU A 135 16.73 -13.67 17.59
CA GLU A 135 17.33 -12.46 17.04
C GLU A 135 17.67 -11.47 18.15
N THR A 136 18.35 -10.38 17.79
CA THR A 136 18.65 -9.25 18.69
C THR A 136 17.48 -8.27 18.81
N GLN A 137 16.37 -8.52 18.10
CA GLN A 137 15.23 -7.61 18.05
C GLN A 137 13.92 -8.38 17.90
N ILE A 138 12.91 -7.99 18.68
CA ILE A 138 11.50 -8.25 18.39
C ILE A 138 11.00 -7.07 17.56
N ARG A 139 10.56 -7.35 16.33
CA ARG A 139 9.96 -6.34 15.45
C ARG A 139 8.51 -6.12 15.87
N GLY A 140 8.16 -4.87 16.17
CA GLY A 140 6.79 -4.49 16.54
C GLY A 140 5.82 -4.72 15.40
N ALA A 141 4.66 -5.31 15.71
CA ALA A 141 3.54 -5.33 14.79
C ALA A 141 2.93 -3.94 14.62
N ASP A 142 2.16 -3.75 13.55
CA ASP A 142 1.38 -2.52 13.35
C ASP A 142 0.34 -2.38 14.47
N ILE A 143 0.36 -1.23 15.15
CA ILE A 143 -0.57 -0.92 16.26
C ILE A 143 -1.74 -0.04 15.81
N ASP A 144 -1.88 0.24 14.50
CA ASP A 144 -3.05 0.86 13.83
C ASP A 144 -3.72 1.98 14.65
N PRO A 145 -3.02 3.08 14.95
CA PRO A 145 -3.59 4.18 15.73
C PRO A 145 -4.77 4.84 14.99
N ALA A 146 -5.81 5.21 15.73
CA ALA A 146 -6.92 5.99 15.22
C ALA A 146 -6.49 7.43 14.96
N VAL A 147 -7.13 8.06 13.98
CA VAL A 147 -7.12 9.49 13.77
C VAL A 147 -7.92 10.17 14.88
N THR A 148 -7.31 11.15 15.53
CA THR A 148 -7.91 11.96 16.58
C THR A 148 -7.71 13.44 16.28
N ALA A 149 -8.36 14.34 17.01
CA ALA A 149 -8.17 15.77 16.84
C ALA A 149 -6.72 16.23 17.10
N SER A 150 -5.96 15.52 17.94
CA SER A 150 -4.55 15.81 18.24
C SER A 150 -3.58 15.18 17.23
N THR A 151 -4.04 14.27 16.38
CA THR A 151 -3.20 13.65 15.34
C THR A 151 -2.67 14.73 14.40
N LYS A 152 -1.35 14.78 14.24
CA LYS A 152 -0.69 15.74 13.36
C LYS A 152 -0.85 15.33 11.90
N ILE A 153 -0.97 16.31 11.00
CA ILE A 153 -1.14 16.04 9.56
C ILE A 153 0.08 15.38 8.94
N ASP A 154 1.29 15.72 9.40
CA ASP A 154 2.55 15.12 8.94
C ASP A 154 2.72 13.65 9.36
N LEU A 155 1.85 13.13 10.23
CA LEU A 155 1.78 11.72 10.58
C LEU A 155 0.79 10.94 9.71
N LEU A 156 -0.10 11.60 8.97
CA LEU A 156 -1.08 10.89 8.15
C LEU A 156 -0.41 10.29 6.92
N ARG A 157 -0.69 9.02 6.64
CA ARG A 157 -0.31 8.34 5.39
C ARG A 157 1.19 8.46 5.07
N VAL A 158 2.08 8.49 6.07
CA VAL A 158 3.54 8.69 5.85
C VAL A 158 4.15 7.63 4.93
N ASN A 159 3.63 6.40 4.99
CA ASN A 159 4.08 5.27 4.18
C ASN A 159 3.38 5.22 2.80
N GLU A 160 2.52 6.20 2.49
CA GLU A 160 1.71 6.27 1.26
C GLU A 160 1.80 7.64 0.56
N GLY A 161 2.86 8.41 0.83
CA GLY A 161 3.10 9.72 0.21
C GLY A 161 2.62 10.92 1.01
N GLY A 162 2.04 10.70 2.20
CA GLY A 162 1.59 11.75 3.11
C GLY A 162 0.31 12.46 2.65
N VAL A 163 -0.02 13.55 3.33
CA VAL A 163 -1.12 14.45 2.97
C VAL A 163 -0.53 15.80 2.58
N PRO A 164 -0.27 16.07 1.29
CA PRO A 164 0.20 17.37 0.85
C PRO A 164 -0.91 18.40 1.04
N LEU A 165 -0.78 19.28 2.02
CA LEU A 165 -1.78 20.33 2.27
C LEU A 165 -1.68 21.45 1.25
N GLY A 166 -2.84 21.87 0.76
CA GLY A 166 -3.00 22.94 -0.20
C GLY A 166 -4.44 23.45 -0.20
N LYS A 167 -4.84 24.08 -1.30
CA LYS A 167 -6.22 24.52 -1.49
C LYS A 167 -7.07 23.37 -2.01
N VAL A 168 -8.31 23.31 -1.54
CA VAL A 168 -9.33 22.38 -2.05
C VAL A 168 -10.52 23.16 -2.55
N TYR A 169 -11.10 22.74 -3.67
CA TYR A 169 -12.38 23.25 -4.13
C TYR A 169 -13.50 22.46 -3.46
N VAL A 170 -14.42 23.16 -2.84
CA VAL A 170 -15.52 22.58 -2.09
C VAL A 170 -16.83 23.08 -2.65
N GLN A 171 -17.77 22.16 -2.78
CA GLN A 171 -19.15 22.48 -3.05
C GLN A 171 -20.03 21.82 -1.99
N SER A 172 -20.91 22.60 -1.39
CA SER A 172 -21.86 22.13 -0.38
C SER A 172 -23.19 22.84 -0.58
N GLY A 173 -24.19 22.09 -1.03
CA GLY A 173 -25.45 22.67 -1.49
C GLY A 173 -25.27 23.56 -2.72
N ASP A 174 -25.87 24.74 -2.65
CA ASP A 174 -25.84 25.75 -3.71
C ASP A 174 -24.59 26.65 -3.66
N TYR A 175 -23.75 26.48 -2.63
CA TYR A 175 -22.54 27.28 -2.45
C TYR A 175 -21.29 26.48 -2.83
N SER A 176 -20.38 27.15 -3.53
CA SER A 176 -19.13 26.59 -4.01
C SER A 176 -17.99 27.60 -3.81
N GLY A 177 -16.79 27.11 -3.55
CA GLY A 177 -15.64 27.96 -3.28
C GLY A 177 -14.40 27.18 -2.88
N THR A 178 -13.35 27.90 -2.51
CA THR A 178 -12.06 27.30 -2.15
C THR A 178 -11.82 27.39 -0.66
N ILE A 179 -11.32 26.31 -0.06
CA ILE A 179 -10.81 26.29 1.31
C ILE A 179 -9.30 26.08 1.24
N ASP A 180 -8.53 26.96 1.90
CA ASP A 180 -7.08 26.85 1.99
C ASP A 180 -6.68 26.05 3.23
N LEU A 181 -6.19 24.83 3.04
CA LEU A 181 -5.74 23.95 4.12
C LEU A 181 -4.24 24.07 4.39
N THR A 182 -3.54 24.97 3.70
CA THR A 182 -2.10 25.19 3.89
C THR A 182 -1.81 25.58 5.34
N GLY A 183 -0.77 24.98 5.92
CA GLY A 183 -0.29 25.28 7.27
C GLY A 183 -1.09 24.68 8.42
N VAL A 184 -2.17 23.93 8.15
CA VAL A 184 -2.87 23.14 9.17
C VAL A 184 -1.93 22.10 9.76
N LYS A 185 -1.88 21.99 11.10
CA LYS A 185 -0.94 21.11 11.80
C LYS A 185 -1.58 19.85 12.34
N THR A 186 -2.85 19.91 12.72
CA THR A 186 -3.57 18.80 13.34
C THR A 186 -4.87 18.50 12.61
N VAL A 187 -5.39 17.28 12.77
CA VAL A 187 -6.70 16.90 12.24
C VAL A 187 -7.83 17.69 12.90
N GLY A 188 -7.68 18.09 14.17
CA GLY A 188 -8.61 19.01 14.83
C GLY A 188 -8.72 20.34 14.09
N GLU A 189 -7.57 20.98 13.82
CA GLU A 189 -7.52 22.21 13.01
C GLU A 189 -8.06 21.99 11.59
N LEU A 190 -7.79 20.83 10.98
CA LEU A 190 -8.31 20.48 9.65
C LEU A 190 -9.84 20.41 9.64
N MET A 191 -10.43 19.68 10.60
CA MET A 191 -11.88 19.54 10.74
C MET A 191 -12.53 20.88 11.02
N GLU A 192 -11.94 21.69 11.90
CA GLU A 192 -12.41 23.04 12.17
C GLU A 192 -12.41 23.86 10.89
N LYS A 193 -11.29 23.90 10.16
CA LYS A 193 -11.18 24.67 8.92
C LYS A 193 -12.21 24.22 7.87
N LEU A 194 -12.42 22.93 7.69
CA LEU A 194 -13.46 22.41 6.78
C LEU A 194 -14.89 22.76 7.23
N SER A 195 -15.12 22.90 8.53
CA SER A 195 -16.47 23.13 9.08
C SER A 195 -16.81 24.62 9.22
N THR A 196 -15.83 25.49 9.48
CA THR A 196 -16.08 26.87 9.93
C THR A 196 -15.46 27.94 9.04
N THR A 197 -14.63 27.60 8.05
CA THR A 197 -13.96 28.61 7.18
C THR A 197 -14.93 29.61 6.57
N ASP A 198 -16.07 29.12 6.07
CA ASP A 198 -17.14 29.98 5.55
C ASP A 198 -18.50 29.33 5.87
N SER A 199 -19.29 30.04 6.68
CA SER A 199 -20.62 29.60 7.10
C SER A 199 -21.58 29.36 5.92
N ASN A 200 -21.30 29.92 4.73
CA ASN A 200 -22.08 29.68 3.53
C ASN A 200 -21.96 28.24 3.02
N PHE A 201 -20.85 27.54 3.30
CA PHE A 201 -20.75 26.12 2.98
C PHE A 201 -21.70 25.26 3.81
N ASN A 202 -22.07 25.69 5.02
CA ASN A 202 -22.89 24.90 5.95
C ASN A 202 -22.37 23.47 6.09
N MET A 203 -21.10 23.30 6.46
CA MET A 203 -20.46 21.98 6.55
C MET A 203 -20.12 21.61 7.98
N ALA A 204 -20.05 20.31 8.23
CA ALA A 204 -19.40 19.74 9.41
C ALA A 204 -18.52 18.57 8.98
N ALA A 205 -17.26 18.58 9.40
CA ALA A 205 -16.30 17.51 9.19
C ALA A 205 -16.06 16.74 10.50
N TRP A 206 -15.93 15.41 10.40
CA TRP A 206 -15.64 14.55 11.55
C TRP A 206 -14.84 13.33 11.14
N VAL A 207 -14.03 12.79 12.06
CA VAL A 207 -13.43 11.47 11.89
C VAL A 207 -14.51 10.41 12.10
N ASP A 208 -14.59 9.45 11.18
CA ASP A 208 -15.54 8.35 11.27
C ASP A 208 -15.33 7.51 12.54
N SER A 209 -16.38 6.81 12.97
CA SER A 209 -16.40 5.99 14.19
C SER A 209 -15.36 4.86 14.20
N ASP A 210 -14.88 4.45 13.03
CA ASP A 210 -13.78 3.51 12.90
C ASP A 210 -12.42 4.12 13.30
N GLY A 211 -12.30 5.45 13.26
CA GLY A 211 -11.08 6.20 13.54
C GLY A 211 -10.15 6.29 12.33
N LYS A 212 -10.59 5.91 11.13
CA LYS A 212 -9.71 5.75 9.95
C LYS A 212 -9.93 6.84 8.91
N ARG A 213 -11.15 7.37 8.81
CA ARG A 213 -11.54 8.23 7.68
C ARG A 213 -12.08 9.57 8.12
N LEU A 214 -11.98 10.56 7.24
CA LEU A 214 -12.58 11.88 7.43
C LEU A 214 -13.85 11.98 6.59
N ASN A 215 -14.95 12.36 7.23
CA ASN A 215 -16.26 12.56 6.59
C ASN A 215 -16.64 14.03 6.64
N ILE A 216 -17.50 14.47 5.72
CA ILE A 216 -18.08 15.82 5.73
C ILE A 216 -19.56 15.73 5.35
N THR A 217 -20.39 16.57 5.96
CA THR A 217 -21.83 16.67 5.65
C THR A 217 -22.23 18.11 5.39
N ASN A 218 -23.28 18.32 4.59
CA ASN A 218 -24.00 19.59 4.55
C ASN A 218 -25.01 19.64 5.71
N THR A 219 -24.87 20.60 6.62
CA THR A 219 -25.68 20.74 7.84
C THR A 219 -27.07 21.32 7.61
N LYS A 220 -27.32 21.93 6.44
CA LYS A 220 -28.65 22.41 6.02
C LYS A 220 -29.48 21.36 5.28
N GLY A 221 -28.92 20.18 5.03
CA GLY A 221 -29.61 19.12 4.30
C GLY A 221 -29.82 19.44 2.81
N GLN A 222 -29.07 20.40 2.27
CA GLN A 222 -29.05 20.70 0.84
C GLN A 222 -28.32 19.57 0.10
N ALA A 223 -28.88 19.15 -1.03
CA ALA A 223 -28.28 18.11 -1.85
C ALA A 223 -26.87 18.53 -2.28
N TYR A 224 -26.00 17.55 -2.51
CA TYR A 224 -24.61 17.70 -2.98
C TYR A 224 -23.61 18.17 -1.92
N ILE A 225 -22.58 17.34 -1.74
CA ILE A 225 -21.34 17.71 -1.08
C ILE A 225 -20.18 17.06 -1.85
N LYS A 226 -19.24 17.86 -2.32
CA LYS A 226 -18.08 17.42 -3.09
C LYS A 226 -16.85 18.22 -2.67
N VAL A 227 -15.71 17.55 -2.61
CA VAL A 227 -14.39 18.15 -2.39
C VAL A 227 -13.47 17.70 -3.50
N ARG A 228 -12.66 18.61 -4.04
CA ARG A 228 -11.70 18.35 -5.11
C ARG A 228 -10.34 18.94 -4.79
N ASP A 229 -9.32 18.30 -5.34
CA ASP A 229 -7.97 18.83 -5.39
C ASP A 229 -7.94 20.09 -6.27
N LEU A 230 -7.31 21.16 -5.80
CA LEU A 230 -7.11 22.36 -6.60
C LEU A 230 -5.65 22.43 -7.09
N GLY A 231 -5.45 22.31 -8.40
CA GLY A 231 -4.10 22.29 -9.01
C GLY A 231 -3.39 20.95 -8.82
N GLU A 232 -2.07 20.99 -8.64
CA GLU A 232 -1.24 19.77 -8.60
C GLU A 232 -1.22 19.07 -7.23
N THR A 233 -1.70 19.73 -6.17
CA THR A 233 -1.69 19.16 -4.81
C THR A 233 -2.88 18.22 -4.62
N ALA A 234 -2.59 16.94 -4.38
CA ALA A 234 -3.60 15.90 -4.14
C ALA A 234 -4.17 15.92 -2.69
N THR A 235 -4.45 17.11 -2.14
CA THR A 235 -4.91 17.31 -0.75
C THR A 235 -6.23 16.59 -0.44
N ALA A 236 -7.28 16.86 -1.21
CA ALA A 236 -8.59 16.24 -1.03
C ALA A 236 -8.51 14.73 -1.22
N SER A 237 -7.84 14.27 -2.29
CA SER A 237 -7.68 12.84 -2.57
C SER A 237 -6.91 12.12 -1.46
N SER A 238 -5.83 12.71 -0.96
CA SER A 238 -5.03 12.14 0.13
C SER A 238 -5.76 12.11 1.48
N LEU A 239 -6.73 13.01 1.67
CA LEU A 239 -7.65 12.99 2.81
C LEU A 239 -8.82 12.02 2.63
N GLY A 240 -8.93 11.36 1.47
CA GLY A 240 -10.06 10.51 1.11
C GLY A 240 -11.36 11.28 0.81
N LEU A 241 -11.30 12.61 0.78
CA LEU A 241 -12.41 13.52 0.49
C LEU A 241 -12.54 13.80 -1.01
N GLY A 242 -11.46 13.62 -1.77
CA GLY A 242 -11.48 13.66 -3.22
C GLY A 242 -12.17 12.40 -3.75
N GLY A 243 -13.09 12.58 -4.70
CA GLY A 243 -13.52 11.46 -5.54
C GLY A 243 -12.32 10.91 -6.30
N SER A 244 -12.30 9.60 -6.61
CA SER A 244 -11.31 9.03 -7.51
C SER A 244 -11.33 9.82 -8.81
N ARG A 245 -10.24 10.55 -9.11
CA ARG A 245 -10.18 11.51 -10.21
C ARG A 245 -10.27 10.80 -11.56
N SER A 246 -11.49 10.59 -12.03
CA SER A 246 -11.82 9.98 -13.32
C SER A 246 -12.35 11.04 -14.27
N ILE A 247 -12.04 10.89 -15.56
CA ILE A 247 -12.61 11.76 -16.59
C ILE A 247 -14.14 11.71 -16.61
N PHE A 248 -14.73 10.57 -16.22
CA PHE A 248 -16.18 10.44 -16.10
C PHE A 248 -16.74 11.27 -14.95
N GLU A 249 -16.05 11.29 -13.80
CA GLU A 249 -16.42 12.18 -12.69
C GLU A 249 -16.30 13.63 -13.13
N THR A 250 -15.19 14.04 -13.76
CA THR A 250 -15.02 15.40 -14.30
C THR A 250 -16.15 15.82 -15.23
N LEU A 251 -16.62 14.94 -16.12
CA LEU A 251 -17.75 15.23 -17.01
C LEU A 251 -19.09 15.29 -16.27
N VAL A 252 -19.30 14.42 -15.29
CA VAL A 252 -20.47 14.48 -14.40
C VAL A 252 -20.50 15.78 -13.61
N ASP A 253 -19.35 16.26 -13.14
CA ASP A 253 -19.24 17.53 -12.44
C ASP A 253 -19.47 18.73 -13.33
N LEU A 254 -18.92 18.73 -14.56
CA LEU A 254 -19.23 19.76 -15.54
C LEU A 254 -20.74 19.81 -15.82
N ARG A 255 -21.37 18.65 -16.01
CA ARG A 255 -22.83 18.53 -16.19
C ARG A 255 -23.58 19.11 -14.99
N ASP A 256 -23.20 18.76 -13.77
CA ASP A 256 -23.85 19.25 -12.55
C ASP A 256 -23.66 20.76 -12.37
N ASN A 257 -22.48 21.30 -12.72
CA ASN A 257 -22.19 22.73 -12.71
C ASN A 257 -23.04 23.48 -13.77
N LEU A 258 -23.20 22.90 -14.97
CA LEU A 258 -24.07 23.43 -16.02
C LEU A 258 -25.55 23.45 -15.59
N TYR A 259 -26.04 22.38 -14.97
CA TYR A 259 -27.43 22.33 -14.48
C TYR A 259 -27.71 23.37 -13.39
N ARG A 260 -26.70 23.70 -12.58
CA ARG A 260 -26.80 24.73 -11.53
C ARG A 260 -26.50 26.14 -12.03
N ASN A 261 -26.10 26.29 -13.29
CA ASN A 261 -25.66 27.57 -13.86
C ASN A 261 -24.53 28.22 -13.03
N ASP A 262 -23.64 27.41 -12.45
CA ASP A 262 -22.50 27.88 -11.65
C ASP A 262 -21.35 28.27 -12.60
N SER A 263 -21.47 29.46 -13.20
CA SER A 263 -20.53 29.95 -14.21
C SER A 263 -19.09 30.01 -13.69
N LYS A 264 -18.90 30.26 -12.39
CA LYS A 264 -17.60 30.34 -11.76
C LYS A 264 -16.96 28.95 -11.65
N ALA A 265 -17.71 27.95 -11.17
CA ALA A 265 -17.24 26.55 -11.12
C ALA A 265 -16.91 26.00 -12.52
N ILE A 266 -17.65 26.43 -13.54
CA ILE A 266 -17.36 26.02 -14.91
C ILE A 266 -16.03 26.62 -15.38
N SER A 267 -15.87 27.94 -15.28
CA SER A 267 -14.72 28.64 -15.86
C SER A 267 -13.42 28.43 -15.09
N GLU A 268 -13.47 28.43 -13.75
CA GLU A 268 -12.28 28.40 -12.92
C GLU A 268 -11.82 26.98 -12.59
N GLU A 269 -12.73 26.00 -12.58
CA GLU A 269 -12.45 24.64 -12.13
C GLU A 269 -12.67 23.61 -13.24
N SER A 270 -13.89 23.49 -13.76
CA SER A 270 -14.26 22.38 -14.66
C SER A 270 -13.38 22.33 -15.91
N ILE A 271 -13.14 23.47 -16.56
CA ILE A 271 -12.30 23.55 -17.75
C ILE A 271 -10.84 23.18 -17.44
N LYS A 272 -10.32 23.64 -16.30
CA LYS A 272 -8.94 23.34 -15.87
C LYS A 272 -8.76 21.84 -15.63
N VAL A 273 -9.71 21.22 -14.92
CA VAL A 273 -9.66 19.77 -14.62
C VAL A 273 -9.76 18.95 -15.91
N ILE A 274 -10.59 19.36 -16.88
CA ILE A 274 -10.66 18.69 -18.20
C ILE A 274 -9.31 18.74 -18.93
N GLN A 275 -8.62 19.88 -18.90
CA GLN A 275 -7.30 20.01 -19.51
C GLN A 275 -6.29 19.05 -18.86
N GLU A 276 -6.27 18.99 -17.54
CA GLU A 276 -5.42 18.05 -16.81
C GLU A 276 -5.80 16.57 -17.09
N ASP A 277 -7.07 16.27 -17.33
CA ASP A 277 -7.54 14.93 -17.73
C ASP A 277 -7.06 14.56 -19.15
N ILE A 278 -7.07 15.51 -20.09
CA ILE A 278 -6.51 15.34 -21.43
C ILE A 278 -5.02 15.01 -21.36
N GLU A 279 -4.26 15.74 -20.53
CA GLU A 279 -2.82 15.50 -20.34
C GLU A 279 -2.52 14.11 -19.78
N ARG A 280 -3.35 13.62 -18.85
CA ARG A 280 -3.21 12.24 -18.35
C ARG A 280 -3.43 11.20 -19.45
N VAL A 281 -4.44 11.38 -20.30
CA VAL A 281 -4.68 10.48 -21.44
C VAL A 281 -3.51 10.50 -22.41
N LEU A 282 -2.96 11.68 -22.72
CA LEU A 282 -1.79 11.81 -23.59
C LEU A 282 -0.57 11.09 -23.03
N LYS A 283 -0.35 11.15 -21.70
CA LYS A 283 0.75 10.42 -21.04
C LYS A 283 0.62 8.91 -21.19
N VAL A 284 -0.58 8.36 -20.99
CA VAL A 284 -0.85 6.92 -21.19
C VAL A 284 -0.65 6.54 -22.65
N HIS A 285 -1.10 7.38 -23.59
CA HIS A 285 -0.92 7.14 -25.02
C HIS A 285 0.57 7.08 -25.42
N ALA A 286 1.39 7.97 -24.86
CA ALA A 286 2.84 7.94 -25.05
C ALA A 286 3.49 6.65 -24.51
N GLU A 287 3.04 6.18 -23.34
CA GLU A 287 3.52 4.92 -22.78
C GLU A 287 3.16 3.72 -23.68
N VAL A 288 1.92 3.67 -24.18
CA VAL A 288 1.48 2.64 -25.13
C VAL A 288 2.32 2.69 -26.41
N GLY A 289 2.59 3.87 -26.96
CA GLY A 289 3.49 4.03 -28.11
C GLY A 289 4.88 3.45 -27.86
N SER A 290 5.46 3.67 -26.67
CA SER A 290 6.75 3.07 -26.30
C SER A 290 6.70 1.54 -26.23
N ARG A 291 5.59 0.97 -25.76
CA ARG A 291 5.37 -0.48 -25.69
C ARG A 291 5.19 -1.10 -27.07
N ILE A 292 4.50 -0.40 -27.99
CA ILE A 292 4.38 -0.80 -29.39
C ILE A 292 5.77 -0.88 -30.03
N ASN A 293 6.60 0.15 -29.89
CA ASN A 293 7.96 0.15 -30.43
C ASN A 293 8.81 -1.02 -29.88
N ARG A 294 8.68 -1.32 -28.59
CA ARG A 294 9.37 -2.47 -27.97
C ARG A 294 8.85 -3.81 -28.51
N LEU A 295 7.56 -3.90 -28.79
CA LEU A 295 6.93 -5.10 -29.34
C LEU A 295 7.33 -5.32 -30.80
N ASP A 296 7.42 -4.27 -31.60
CA ASP A 296 7.92 -4.33 -32.97
C ASP A 296 9.38 -4.81 -33.00
N TYR A 297 10.24 -4.26 -32.15
CA TYR A 297 11.62 -4.72 -32.01
C TYR A 297 11.72 -6.18 -31.55
N ALA A 298 10.89 -6.59 -30.59
CA ALA A 298 10.85 -7.97 -30.12
C ALA A 298 10.39 -8.94 -31.21
N LYS A 299 9.42 -8.53 -32.04
CA LYS A 299 8.93 -9.29 -33.19
C LYS A 299 10.03 -9.46 -34.24
N GLU A 300 10.71 -8.38 -34.64
CA GLU A 300 11.83 -8.44 -35.60
C GLU A 300 12.95 -9.36 -35.10
N LYS A 301 13.27 -9.29 -33.81
CA LYS A 301 14.26 -10.18 -33.18
C LYS A 301 13.80 -11.64 -33.20
N ALA A 302 12.53 -11.92 -32.92
CA ALA A 302 11.97 -13.27 -32.95
C ALA A 302 11.99 -13.87 -34.37
N GLU A 303 11.64 -13.08 -35.39
CA GLU A 303 11.74 -13.46 -36.80
C GLU A 303 13.19 -13.79 -37.19
N THR A 304 14.15 -12.96 -36.76
CA THR A 304 15.58 -13.20 -36.98
C THR A 304 16.06 -14.51 -36.32
N ILE A 305 15.65 -14.77 -35.07
CA ILE A 305 15.97 -16.02 -34.37
C ILE A 305 15.40 -17.22 -35.11
N ASN A 306 14.14 -17.13 -35.57
CA ASN A 306 13.49 -18.22 -36.30
C ASN A 306 14.23 -18.53 -37.62
N LEU A 307 14.62 -17.50 -38.38
CA LEU A 307 15.43 -17.66 -39.59
C LEU A 307 16.79 -18.32 -39.29
N ASN A 308 17.47 -17.90 -38.22
CA ASN A 308 18.76 -18.48 -37.84
C ASN A 308 18.63 -19.95 -37.39
N LEU A 309 17.61 -20.27 -36.59
CA LEU A 309 17.33 -21.66 -36.20
C LEU A 309 17.00 -22.54 -37.41
N SER A 310 16.23 -22.00 -38.37
CA SER A 310 15.93 -22.71 -39.62
C SER A 310 17.20 -23.00 -40.44
N LYS A 311 18.15 -22.05 -40.50
CA LYS A 311 19.46 -22.24 -41.14
C LYS A 311 20.31 -23.28 -40.42
N MET A 312 20.40 -23.20 -39.09
CA MET A 312 21.16 -24.18 -38.29
C MET A 312 20.58 -25.59 -38.42
N LEU A 313 19.25 -25.72 -38.50
CA LEU A 313 18.60 -27.00 -38.74
C LEU A 313 18.98 -27.57 -40.12
N SER A 314 18.89 -26.75 -41.17
CA SER A 314 19.31 -27.10 -42.53
C SER A 314 20.80 -27.51 -42.57
N GLU A 315 21.71 -26.78 -41.92
CA GLU A 315 23.13 -27.15 -41.87
C GLU A 315 23.41 -28.49 -41.19
N VAL A 316 22.60 -28.90 -40.21
CA VAL A 316 22.76 -30.18 -39.49
C VAL A 316 22.05 -31.34 -40.20
N GLU A 317 20.88 -31.09 -40.80
CA GLU A 317 20.02 -32.12 -41.40
C GLU A 317 20.33 -32.36 -42.89
N ASP A 318 20.76 -31.34 -43.62
CA ASP A 318 21.03 -31.46 -45.06
C ASP A 318 22.32 -32.25 -45.29
N ILE A 319 22.17 -33.49 -45.76
CA ILE A 319 23.30 -34.30 -46.22
C ILE A 319 23.89 -33.67 -47.48
N ASP A 320 25.19 -33.38 -47.47
CA ASP A 320 25.91 -33.09 -48.71
C ASP A 320 25.90 -34.34 -49.59
N MET A 321 24.98 -34.34 -50.56
CA MET A 321 24.80 -35.43 -51.51
C MET A 321 26.10 -35.80 -52.23
N THR A 322 27.01 -34.84 -52.42
CA THR A 322 28.31 -35.08 -53.07
C THR A 322 29.20 -35.96 -52.20
N GLU A 323 29.33 -35.65 -50.91
CA GLU A 323 30.11 -36.44 -49.94
C GLU A 323 29.45 -37.80 -49.68
N ALA A 324 28.11 -37.85 -49.58
CA ALA A 324 27.37 -39.09 -49.38
C ALA A 324 27.53 -40.05 -50.57
N ILE A 325 27.41 -39.55 -51.80
CA ILE A 325 27.64 -40.34 -53.03
C ILE A 325 29.10 -40.80 -53.11
N THR A 326 30.06 -39.94 -52.74
CA THR A 326 31.48 -40.29 -52.74
C THR A 326 31.78 -41.42 -51.76
N ARG A 327 31.28 -41.33 -50.52
CA ARG A 327 31.42 -42.40 -49.52
C ARG A 327 30.73 -43.68 -49.97
N MET A 328 29.54 -43.58 -50.53
CA MET A 328 28.81 -44.73 -51.07
C MET A 328 29.64 -45.43 -52.15
N THR A 329 30.19 -44.66 -53.11
CA THR A 329 31.04 -45.18 -54.18
C THR A 329 32.34 -45.80 -53.64
N GLN A 330 32.95 -45.20 -52.62
CA GLN A 330 34.12 -45.77 -51.93
C GLN A 330 33.79 -47.10 -51.25
N TYR A 331 32.65 -47.18 -50.54
CA TYR A 331 32.21 -48.43 -49.91
C TYR A 331 31.89 -49.51 -50.95
N GLU A 332 31.23 -49.17 -52.06
CA GLU A 332 30.99 -50.10 -53.16
C GLU A 332 32.31 -50.62 -53.77
N THR A 333 33.28 -49.74 -53.99
CA THR A 333 34.59 -50.10 -54.54
C THR A 333 35.36 -51.01 -53.58
N ALA A 334 35.40 -50.67 -52.29
CA ALA A 334 36.06 -51.47 -51.26
C ALA A 334 35.38 -52.85 -51.09
N PHE A 335 34.05 -52.89 -51.14
CA PHE A 335 33.29 -54.13 -51.08
C PHE A 335 33.57 -55.03 -52.29
N GLN A 336 33.61 -54.46 -53.50
CA GLN A 336 34.01 -55.18 -54.71
C GLN A 336 35.44 -55.73 -54.60
N ALA A 337 36.39 -54.93 -54.11
CA ALA A 337 37.77 -55.37 -53.89
C ALA A 337 37.87 -56.48 -52.83
N ALA A 338 37.10 -56.39 -51.74
CA ALA A 338 37.02 -57.41 -50.71
C ALA A 338 36.44 -58.73 -51.25
N LEU A 339 35.39 -58.66 -52.08
CA LEU A 339 34.83 -59.84 -52.76
C LEU A 339 35.85 -60.49 -53.71
N GLN A 340 36.58 -59.70 -54.51
CA GLN A 340 37.63 -60.22 -55.38
C GLN A 340 38.77 -60.89 -54.58
N THR A 341 39.18 -60.28 -53.47
CA THR A 341 40.21 -60.83 -52.58
C THR A 341 39.75 -62.12 -51.92
N GLY A 342 38.50 -62.16 -51.43
CA GLY A 342 37.88 -63.34 -50.84
C GLY A 342 37.76 -64.49 -51.85
N ALA A 343 37.33 -64.21 -53.07
CA ALA A 343 37.24 -65.21 -54.14
C ALA A 343 38.62 -65.81 -54.48
N LYS A 344 39.69 -65.00 -54.44
CA LYS A 344 41.07 -65.45 -54.70
C LYS A 344 41.62 -66.33 -53.58
N LEU A 345 41.33 -66.03 -52.32
CA LEU A 345 41.72 -66.84 -51.15
C LEU A 345 41.02 -68.20 -51.12
N LEU A 346 39.76 -68.26 -51.53
CA LEU A 346 39.00 -69.51 -51.62
C LEU A 346 39.51 -70.43 -52.75
N GLN A 347 39.99 -69.87 -53.87
CA GLN A 347 40.53 -70.68 -54.97
C GLN A 347 41.89 -71.32 -54.66
N THR A 348 42.80 -70.65 -53.94
CA THR A 348 44.13 -71.22 -53.62
C THR A 348 44.07 -72.34 -52.60
N THR A 349 43.20 -72.23 -51.59
CA THR A 349 43.15 -73.17 -50.46
C THR A 349 42.47 -74.50 -50.79
N LEU A 350 41.53 -74.53 -51.75
CA LEU A 350 40.92 -75.76 -52.25
C LEU A 350 41.88 -76.63 -53.08
N MET A 351 42.85 -76.05 -53.77
CA MET A 351 43.91 -76.80 -54.47
C MET A 351 44.95 -77.40 -53.52
N ASP A 352 45.26 -76.70 -52.42
CA ASP A 352 46.21 -77.18 -51.39
C ASP A 352 45.61 -78.27 -50.47
N PHE A 353 44.28 -78.37 -50.40
CA PHE A 353 43.58 -79.41 -49.63
C PHE A 353 43.40 -80.75 -50.39
N LEU A 354 43.78 -80.83 -51.67
CA LEU A 354 43.64 -82.03 -52.52
C LEU A 354 44.95 -82.52 -53.16
N SER A 355 46.12 -82.09 -52.66
CA SER A 355 47.45 -82.56 -53.13
C SER A 355 48.18 -83.39 -52.07
#